data_AF-A0A078IBL9-F1
#
_entry.id   AF-A0A078IBL9-F1
#
_cell.length_a   1.000
_cell.length_b   1.000
_cell.length_c   1.000
_cell.angle_alpha   90.00
_cell.angle_beta   90.00
_cell.angle_gamma   90.00
#
_symmetry.space_group_name_H-M   'P 1'
#
loop_
_entity.id
_entity.type
_entity.pdbx_description
1 polymer ?
#
loop_
_entity_poly.entity_id
_entity_poly.type
_entity_poly.pdbx_seq_one_letter_code
_entity_poly.pdbx_strand_id
1 'polypeptide(L)'
;MVKQTFTPFSINAVVLLTAGTGILALRGGDGERSADVSHKEYVVGFLVTLTAAVLYAFILPFVELTYKKVRQQITFTLVLEMQLVMCIAASCFCIVGMLVEGDFKVIPIEAREFKVGGGSAFYYMLILMTGIVYQGLFLGAIGVVFCASSLASGVLISALLPVTEVLAVVCFREKFQVEKGVALLLSLWGFVSYFYGEFKSGKRIINKTQLQETELPPLPVSVSAVA
;
A
#
# COMPACT_ATOMS: atom_id res chain seq x y z
N MET A 1 12.03 -16.70 -4.14
CA MET A 1 10.61 -16.61 -3.75
C MET A 1 10.50 -16.92 -2.26
N VAL A 2 9.78 -16.07 -1.57
CA VAL A 2 9.53 -16.12 -0.13
C VAL A 2 8.32 -17.03 0.03
N LYS A 3 8.42 -18.07 0.85
CA LYS A 3 7.30 -19.00 1.06
C LYS A 3 6.25 -18.32 1.93
N GLN A 4 5.33 -17.58 1.31
CA GLN A 4 4.19 -16.99 1.99
C GLN A 4 3.11 -18.08 2.19
N THR A 5 2.88 -18.50 3.43
CA THR A 5 1.85 -19.49 3.76
C THR A 5 0.49 -18.81 3.85
N PHE A 6 -0.38 -19.06 2.89
CA PHE A 6 -1.77 -18.59 2.94
C PHE A 6 -2.51 -19.25 4.10
N THR A 7 -2.89 -18.45 5.10
CA THR A 7 -3.74 -18.92 6.20
C THR A 7 -5.21 -18.81 5.79
N PRO A 8 -6.14 -19.57 6.41
CA PRO A 8 -7.57 -19.42 6.17
C PRO A 8 -8.06 -17.97 6.40
N PHE A 9 -7.44 -17.26 7.33
CA PHE A 9 -7.71 -15.85 7.62
C PHE A 9 -7.25 -14.92 6.49
N SER A 10 -6.09 -15.20 5.89
CA SER A 10 -5.60 -14.47 4.73
C SER A 10 -6.51 -14.68 3.51
N ILE A 11 -6.99 -15.91 3.29
CA ILE A 11 -7.93 -16.21 2.20
C ILE A 11 -9.26 -15.47 2.44
N ASN A 12 -9.82 -15.54 3.65
CA ASN A 12 -11.03 -14.83 4.01
C ASN A 12 -10.90 -13.32 3.76
N ALA A 13 -9.78 -12.72 4.21
CA ALA A 13 -9.49 -11.30 3.98
C ALA A 13 -9.48 -10.93 2.50
N VAL A 14 -8.84 -11.74 1.64
CA VAL A 14 -8.81 -11.52 0.19
C VAL A 14 -10.21 -11.57 -0.41
N VAL A 15 -11.04 -12.56 -0.03
CA VAL A 15 -12.41 -12.67 -0.53
C VAL A 15 -13.25 -11.45 -0.13
N LEU A 16 -13.17 -11.04 1.13
CA LEU A 16 -13.93 -9.91 1.67
C LEU A 16 -13.51 -8.57 1.04
N LEU A 17 -12.22 -8.35 0.86
CA LEU A 17 -11.70 -7.16 0.18
C LEU A 17 -12.14 -7.13 -1.29
N THR A 18 -12.06 -8.27 -1.98
CA THR A 18 -12.49 -8.39 -3.38
C THR A 18 -14.00 -8.14 -3.52
N ALA A 19 -14.80 -8.69 -2.60
CA ALA A 19 -16.24 -8.46 -2.55
C ALA A 19 -16.57 -6.99 -2.27
N GLY A 20 -15.89 -6.35 -1.32
CA GLY A 20 -16.05 -4.91 -1.03
C GLY A 20 -15.75 -4.03 -2.24
N THR A 21 -14.63 -4.30 -2.93
CA THR A 21 -14.29 -3.61 -4.19
C THR A 21 -15.32 -3.87 -5.29
N GLY A 22 -15.82 -5.12 -5.40
CA GLY A 22 -16.85 -5.48 -6.37
C GLY A 22 -18.18 -4.75 -6.15
N ILE A 23 -18.63 -4.64 -4.90
CA ILE A 23 -19.84 -3.89 -4.52
C ILE A 23 -19.69 -2.40 -4.89
N LEU A 24 -18.49 -1.84 -4.70
CA LEU A 24 -18.19 -0.46 -5.09
C LEU A 24 -18.18 -0.29 -6.62
N ALA A 25 -17.58 -1.24 -7.34
CA ALA A 25 -17.45 -1.22 -8.79
C ALA A 25 -18.79 -1.41 -9.53
N LEU A 26 -19.69 -2.26 -9.02
CA LEU A 26 -20.98 -2.56 -9.64
C LEU A 26 -21.93 -1.36 -9.72
N ARG A 27 -21.66 -0.26 -9.00
CA ARG A 27 -22.50 0.93 -9.01
C ARG A 27 -21.89 2.17 -9.65
N GLY A 28 -20.60 2.13 -10.01
CA GLY A 28 -19.99 3.16 -10.87
C GLY A 28 -20.61 3.25 -12.28
N GLY A 29 -21.48 2.30 -12.64
CA GLY A 29 -22.14 2.22 -13.95
C GLY A 29 -23.26 3.24 -14.19
N ASP A 30 -23.93 3.74 -13.15
CA ASP A 30 -25.17 4.53 -13.32
C ASP A 30 -24.95 6.06 -13.30
N GLY A 31 -23.76 6.56 -12.96
CA GLY A 31 -23.53 8.00 -12.77
C GLY A 31 -22.16 8.57 -13.18
N GLU A 32 -21.15 7.75 -13.43
CA GLU A 32 -19.78 8.19 -13.78
C GLU A 32 -19.37 7.86 -15.21
N ARG A 33 -20.31 7.37 -16.04
CA ARG A 33 -20.06 7.26 -17.48
C ARG A 33 -20.08 8.68 -18.04
N SER A 34 -18.91 9.33 -18.11
CA SER A 34 -18.74 10.52 -18.94
C SER A 34 -19.36 10.22 -20.30
N ALA A 35 -20.33 11.03 -20.72
CA ALA A 35 -21.23 10.73 -21.83
C ALA A 35 -20.54 10.50 -23.20
N ASP A 36 -19.22 10.57 -23.25
CA ASP A 36 -18.40 10.66 -24.46
C ASP A 36 -17.33 9.55 -24.59
N VAL A 37 -17.23 8.59 -23.66
CA VAL A 37 -16.16 7.57 -23.70
C VAL A 37 -16.58 6.33 -24.47
N SER A 38 -15.78 5.94 -25.46
CA SER A 38 -15.99 4.75 -26.29
C SER A 38 -15.75 3.47 -25.49
N HIS A 39 -16.45 2.38 -25.86
CA HIS A 39 -16.23 1.05 -25.27
C HIS A 39 -14.77 0.59 -25.41
N LYS A 40 -14.06 1.01 -26.47
CA LYS A 40 -12.65 0.66 -26.68
C LYS A 40 -11.74 1.35 -25.67
N GLU A 41 -11.96 2.63 -25.40
CA GLU A 41 -11.17 3.42 -24.43
C GLU A 41 -11.39 2.89 -23.01
N TYR A 42 -12.62 2.50 -22.69
CA TYR A 42 -12.92 1.85 -21.41
C TYR A 42 -12.14 0.55 -21.21
N VAL A 43 -12.10 -0.33 -22.22
CA VAL A 43 -11.34 -1.60 -22.15
C VAL A 43 -9.84 -1.33 -22.04
N VAL A 44 -9.31 -0.37 -22.78
CA VAL A 44 -7.89 0.03 -22.68
C VAL A 44 -7.58 0.55 -21.28
N GLY A 45 -8.40 1.45 -20.73
CA GLY A 45 -8.24 1.96 -19.37
C GLY A 45 -8.27 0.84 -18.32
N PHE A 46 -9.16 -0.14 -18.48
CA PHE A 46 -9.22 -1.32 -17.60
C PHE A 46 -7.93 -2.15 -17.67
N LEU A 47 -7.42 -2.43 -18.88
CA LEU A 47 -6.20 -3.22 -19.07
C LEU A 47 -4.95 -2.50 -18.54
N VAL A 48 -4.86 -1.18 -18.74
CA VAL A 48 -3.78 -0.35 -18.17
C VAL A 48 -3.82 -0.38 -16.64
N THR A 49 -5.01 -0.25 -16.05
CA THR A 49 -5.20 -0.32 -14.59
C THR A 49 -4.80 -1.70 -14.04
N LEU A 50 -5.20 -2.79 -14.70
CA LEU A 50 -4.85 -4.15 -14.31
C LEU A 50 -3.32 -4.35 -14.37
N THR A 51 -2.69 -3.88 -15.44
CA THR A 51 -1.23 -3.96 -15.62
C THR A 51 -0.49 -3.18 -14.53
N ALA A 52 -0.97 -1.97 -14.21
CA ALA A 52 -0.43 -1.15 -13.13
C ALA A 52 -0.56 -1.83 -11.76
N ALA A 53 -1.71 -2.44 -11.46
CA ALA A 53 -1.93 -3.17 -10.21
C ALA A 53 -0.99 -4.38 -10.08
N VAL A 54 -0.78 -5.14 -11.16
CA VAL A 54 0.18 -6.26 -11.18
C VAL A 54 1.60 -5.77 -10.94
N LEU A 55 2.03 -4.71 -11.64
CA LEU A 55 3.36 -4.11 -11.44
C LEU A 55 3.54 -3.66 -9.98
N TYR A 56 2.53 -3.01 -9.41
CA TYR A 56 2.55 -2.56 -8.01
C TYR A 56 2.67 -3.74 -7.02
N ALA A 57 1.94 -4.83 -7.26
CA ALA A 57 2.00 -6.05 -6.44
C ALA A 57 3.39 -6.72 -6.46
N PHE A 58 4.18 -6.52 -7.52
CA PHE A 58 5.53 -7.04 -7.63
C PHE A 58 6.61 -6.19 -6.96
N ILE A 59 6.32 -4.93 -6.59
CA ILE A 59 7.31 -4.04 -5.96
C ILE A 59 7.89 -4.65 -4.68
N LEU A 60 7.04 -5.13 -3.77
CA LEU A 60 7.47 -5.75 -2.50
C LEU A 60 8.33 -7.01 -2.72
N PRO A 61 7.92 -8.00 -3.57
CA PRO A 61 8.77 -9.11 -3.95
C PRO A 61 10.14 -8.71 -4.55
N PHE A 62 10.18 -7.67 -5.39
CA PHE A 62 11.44 -7.19 -5.98
C PHE A 62 12.37 -6.59 -4.93
N VAL A 63 11.82 -5.80 -4.00
CA VAL A 63 12.58 -5.23 -2.88
C VAL A 63 13.16 -6.36 -2.01
N GLU A 64 12.36 -7.37 -1.66
CA GLU A 64 12.81 -8.50 -0.84
C GLU A 64 13.86 -9.39 -1.56
N LEU A 65 13.70 -9.61 -2.87
CA LEU A 65 14.70 -10.30 -3.68
C LEU A 65 16.02 -9.52 -3.76
N THR A 66 15.94 -8.19 -3.87
CA THR A 66 17.11 -7.31 -3.89
C THR A 66 17.87 -7.41 -2.56
N TYR A 67 17.17 -7.33 -1.42
CA TYR A 67 17.80 -7.50 -0.10
C TYR A 67 18.46 -8.87 0.06
N LYS A 68 17.79 -9.95 -0.38
CA LYS A 68 18.35 -11.31 -0.31
C LYS A 68 19.59 -11.47 -1.18
N LYS A 69 19.63 -10.80 -2.33
CA LYS A 69 20.76 -10.88 -3.29
C LYS A 69 21.97 -10.08 -2.82
N VAL A 70 21.76 -8.97 -2.12
CA VAL A 70 22.84 -8.08 -1.65
C VAL A 70 23.51 -8.57 -0.35
N ARG A 71 22.90 -9.53 0.38
CA ARG A 71 23.41 -10.10 1.65
C ARG A 71 23.81 -9.05 2.72
N GLN A 72 23.36 -7.80 2.57
CA GLN A 72 23.56 -6.75 3.55
C GLN A 72 22.52 -6.84 4.65
N GLN A 73 22.91 -6.43 5.86
CA GLN A 73 21.95 -6.20 6.94
C GLN A 73 21.00 -5.07 6.52
N ILE A 74 19.70 -5.26 6.74
CA ILE A 74 18.68 -4.25 6.43
C ILE A 74 18.83 -3.09 7.43
N THR A 75 19.62 -2.08 7.06
CA THR A 75 19.75 -0.82 7.81
C THR A 75 18.78 0.23 7.29
N PHE A 76 18.31 1.13 8.16
CA PHE A 76 17.42 2.24 7.79
C PHE A 76 17.94 3.07 6.63
N THR A 77 19.24 3.37 6.66
CA THR A 77 19.93 4.13 5.63
C THR A 77 19.80 3.47 4.26
N LEU A 78 19.92 2.14 4.18
CA LEU A 78 19.79 1.41 2.91
C LEU A 78 18.36 1.47 2.38
N VAL A 79 17.34 1.39 3.25
CA VAL A 79 15.93 1.48 2.85
C VAL A 79 15.61 2.89 2.34
N LEU A 80 16.12 3.93 3.01
CA LEU A 80 15.96 5.32 2.57
C LEU A 80 16.69 5.59 1.26
N GLU A 81 17.89 5.05 1.08
CA GLU A 81 18.67 5.20 -0.16
C GLU A 81 17.94 4.54 -1.33
N MET A 82 17.45 3.31 -1.15
CA MET A 82 16.63 2.62 -2.16
C MET A 82 15.33 3.38 -2.45
N GLN A 83 14.64 3.90 -1.43
CA GLN A 83 13.43 4.71 -1.64
C GLN A 83 13.73 5.99 -2.42
N LEU A 84 14.83 6.67 -2.11
CA LEU A 84 15.24 7.89 -2.80
C LEU A 84 15.54 7.60 -4.27
N VAL A 85 16.28 6.53 -4.55
CA VAL A 85 16.56 6.09 -5.93
C VAL A 85 15.27 5.73 -6.67
N MET A 86 14.35 5.00 -6.03
CA MET A 86 13.04 4.67 -6.62
C MET A 86 12.22 5.94 -6.90
N CYS A 87 12.17 6.89 -5.97
CA CYS A 87 11.47 8.16 -6.16
C CYS A 87 12.07 8.95 -7.33
N ILE A 88 13.40 9.06 -7.42
CA ILE A 88 14.05 9.77 -8.54
C ILE A 88 13.74 9.08 -9.87
N ALA A 89 13.89 7.75 -9.94
CA ALA A 89 13.60 7.00 -11.16
C ALA A 89 12.13 7.14 -11.58
N ALA A 90 11.19 7.05 -10.63
CA ALA A 90 9.77 7.26 -10.86
C ALA A 90 9.48 8.69 -11.33
N SER A 91 10.08 9.71 -10.70
CA SER A 91 9.94 11.11 -11.13
C SER A 91 10.45 11.33 -12.54
N CYS A 92 11.63 10.79 -12.89
CA CYS A 92 12.16 10.87 -14.25
C CYS A 92 11.21 10.19 -15.26
N PHE A 93 10.72 8.98 -14.93
CA PHE A 93 9.76 8.27 -15.76
C PHE A 93 8.46 9.06 -15.97
N CYS A 94 7.89 9.62 -14.90
CA CYS A 94 6.70 10.46 -15.00
C CYS A 94 6.95 11.74 -15.79
N ILE A 95 8.10 12.40 -15.62
CA ILE A 95 8.47 13.59 -16.40
C ILE A 95 8.55 13.25 -17.89
N VAL A 96 9.19 12.13 -18.24
CA VAL A 96 9.25 11.67 -19.64
C VAL A 96 7.86 11.35 -20.17
N GLY A 97 7.02 10.67 -19.39
CA GLY A 97 5.61 10.39 -19.75
C GLY A 97 4.83 11.68 -20.03
N MET A 98 4.88 12.65 -19.12
CA MET A 98 4.23 13.96 -19.28
C MET A 98 4.80 14.75 -20.46
N LEU A 99 6.09 14.62 -20.77
CA LEU A 99 6.71 15.26 -21.94
C LEU A 99 6.20 14.66 -23.26
N VAL A 100 6.05 13.34 -23.32
CA VAL A 100 5.56 12.64 -24.51
C VAL A 100 4.08 12.94 -24.77
N GLU A 101 3.26 12.96 -23.71
CA GLU A 101 1.82 13.25 -23.82
C GLU A 101 1.53 14.75 -24.01
N GLY A 102 2.46 15.61 -23.60
CA GLY A 102 2.32 17.07 -23.74
C GLY A 102 1.59 17.73 -22.57
N ASP A 103 1.45 17.04 -21.43
CA ASP A 103 0.74 17.49 -20.22
C ASP A 103 1.23 18.85 -19.71
N PHE A 104 2.51 19.19 -19.91
CA PHE A 104 3.07 20.49 -19.53
C PHE A 104 2.36 21.68 -20.18
N LYS A 105 1.69 21.49 -21.33
CA LYS A 105 0.87 22.52 -21.98
C LYS A 105 -0.56 22.55 -21.44
N VAL A 106 -1.04 21.44 -20.90
CA VAL A 106 -2.40 21.26 -20.39
C VAL A 106 -2.53 21.80 -18.96
N ILE A 107 -1.54 21.56 -18.09
CA ILE A 107 -1.49 22.04 -16.70
C ILE A 107 -1.85 23.54 -16.53
N PRO A 108 -1.29 24.49 -17.30
CA PRO A 108 -1.66 25.90 -17.14
C PRO A 108 -3.08 26.22 -17.60
N ILE A 109 -3.66 25.40 -18.49
CA ILE A 109 -5.05 25.53 -18.93
C ILE A 109 -5.97 25.05 -17.80
N GLU A 110 -5.72 23.87 -17.25
CA GLU A 110 -6.45 23.34 -16.09
C GLU A 110 -6.40 24.30 -14.90
N ALA A 111 -5.22 24.85 -14.61
CA ALA A 111 -5.05 25.81 -13.52
C ALA A 111 -5.91 27.07 -13.72
N ARG A 112 -6.09 27.55 -14.96
CA ARG A 112 -6.95 28.71 -15.27
C ARG A 112 -8.44 28.37 -15.17
N GLU A 113 -8.81 27.16 -15.55
CA GLU A 113 -10.18 26.68 -15.51
C GLU A 113 -10.60 26.18 -14.10
N PHE A 114 -9.66 26.11 -13.16
CA PHE A 114 -9.92 25.66 -11.79
C PHE A 114 -10.80 26.66 -11.03
N LYS A 115 -12.09 26.32 -10.86
CA LYS A 115 -13.12 27.20 -10.28
C LYS A 115 -13.13 27.28 -8.75
N VAL A 116 -12.28 26.51 -8.06
CA VAL A 116 -12.32 26.38 -6.60
C VAL A 116 -11.15 27.13 -5.95
N GLY A 117 -11.44 27.87 -4.87
CA GLY A 117 -10.40 28.29 -3.91
C GLY A 117 -9.45 29.41 -4.34
N GLY A 118 -9.79 30.26 -5.31
CA GLY A 118 -8.94 31.40 -5.71
C GLY A 118 -8.19 31.22 -7.04
N GLY A 119 -8.62 30.28 -7.88
CA GLY A 119 -8.14 30.12 -9.25
C GLY A 119 -6.80 29.38 -9.34
N SER A 120 -5.94 29.80 -10.27
CA SER A 120 -4.70 29.10 -10.62
C SER A 120 -3.70 28.96 -9.46
N ALA A 121 -3.61 29.96 -8.58
CA ALA A 121 -2.67 29.92 -7.45
C ALA A 121 -3.01 28.79 -6.47
N PHE A 122 -4.30 28.58 -6.22
CA PHE A 122 -4.76 27.53 -5.33
C PHE A 122 -4.60 26.14 -5.95
N TYR A 123 -4.81 25.99 -7.27
CA TYR A 123 -4.52 24.75 -7.98
C TYR A 123 -3.06 24.30 -7.80
N TYR A 124 -2.10 25.20 -8.05
CA TYR A 124 -0.67 24.87 -7.87
C TYR A 124 -0.32 24.59 -6.40
N MET A 125 -0.87 25.37 -5.47
CA MET A 125 -0.68 25.15 -4.04
C MET A 125 -1.25 23.79 -3.62
N LEU A 126 -2.41 23.40 -4.11
CA LEU A 126 -3.06 22.13 -3.81
C LEU A 126 -2.20 20.96 -4.30
N ILE A 127 -1.75 20.97 -5.55
CA ILE A 127 -0.87 19.94 -6.11
C ILE A 127 0.42 19.83 -5.29
N LEU A 128 1.04 20.95 -4.95
CA LEU A 128 2.26 20.98 -4.14
C LEU A 128 2.04 20.39 -2.75
N MET A 129 0.97 20.82 -2.05
CA MET A 129 0.65 20.34 -0.71
C MET A 129 0.31 18.85 -0.72
N THR A 130 -0.44 18.38 -1.72
CA THR A 130 -0.72 16.96 -1.91
C THR A 130 0.59 16.18 -2.10
N GLY A 131 1.51 16.65 -2.93
CA GLY A 131 2.82 16.03 -3.12
C GLY A 131 3.63 15.92 -1.82
N ILE A 132 3.67 16.99 -1.02
CA ILE A 132 4.38 17.02 0.27
C ILE A 132 3.76 16.02 1.26
N VAL A 133 2.43 15.99 1.36
CA VAL A 133 1.71 15.06 2.24
C VAL A 133 1.98 13.61 1.86
N TYR A 134 1.94 13.29 0.56
CA TYR A 134 2.26 11.95 0.08
C TYR A 134 3.71 11.54 0.37
N GLN A 135 4.68 12.44 0.16
CA GLN A 135 6.08 12.17 0.52
C GLN A 135 6.26 11.95 2.03
N GLY A 136 5.60 12.75 2.86
CA GLY A 136 5.57 12.57 4.31
C GLY A 136 4.97 11.22 4.73
N LEU A 137 3.90 10.78 4.06
CA LEU A 137 3.28 9.48 4.30
C LEU A 137 4.23 8.32 3.96
N PHE A 138 4.92 8.37 2.81
CA PHE A 138 5.90 7.36 2.42
C PHE A 138 7.09 7.31 3.39
N LEU A 139 7.62 8.47 3.79
CA LEU A 139 8.71 8.54 4.75
C LEU A 139 8.28 8.02 6.13
N GLY A 140 7.07 8.36 6.57
CA GLY A 140 6.47 7.86 7.81
C GLY A 140 6.28 6.34 7.78
N ALA A 141 5.79 5.80 6.67
CA ALA A 141 5.65 4.36 6.48
C ALA A 141 7.00 3.64 6.64
N ILE A 142 8.07 4.14 6.00
CA ILE A 142 9.43 3.59 6.11
C ILE A 142 9.97 3.73 7.54
N GLY A 143 9.73 4.87 8.20
CA GLY A 143 10.09 5.08 9.61
C GLY A 143 9.47 4.04 10.54
N VAL A 144 8.20 3.71 10.34
CA VAL A 144 7.50 2.67 11.12
C VAL A 144 8.01 1.27 10.80
N VAL A 145 8.35 0.98 9.55
CA VAL A 145 9.01 -0.29 9.18
C VAL A 145 10.29 -0.48 9.97
N PHE A 146 11.07 0.60 10.13
CA PHE A 146 12.35 0.55 10.83
C PHE A 146 12.22 0.48 12.35
N CYS A 147 11.36 1.31 12.95
CA CYS A 147 11.21 1.35 14.41
C CYS A 147 10.45 0.13 14.96
N ALA A 148 9.62 -0.53 14.15
CA ALA A 148 8.80 -1.65 14.59
C ALA A 148 8.90 -2.85 13.65
N SER A 149 8.21 -2.80 12.50
CA SER A 149 8.20 -3.86 11.48
C SER A 149 7.42 -3.44 10.24
N SER A 150 7.64 -4.14 9.12
CA SER A 150 6.81 -4.01 7.90
C SER A 150 5.34 -4.29 8.18
N LEU A 151 5.05 -5.27 9.04
CA LEU A 151 3.70 -5.61 9.48
C LEU A 151 3.05 -4.43 10.21
N ALA A 152 3.74 -3.80 11.16
CA ALA A 152 3.22 -2.65 11.90
C ALA A 152 2.96 -1.42 11.01
N SER A 153 3.81 -1.19 10.01
CA SER A 153 3.59 -0.14 9.01
C SER A 153 2.36 -0.42 8.16
N GLY A 154 2.17 -1.67 7.74
CA GLY A 154 0.95 -2.12 7.04
C GLY A 154 -0.32 -1.96 7.89
N VAL A 155 -0.26 -2.25 9.21
CA VAL A 155 -1.38 -1.97 10.13
C VAL A 155 -1.74 -0.50 10.08
N LEU A 156 -0.73 0.36 10.25
CA LEU A 156 -0.92 1.79 10.41
C LEU A 156 -1.55 2.40 9.16
N ILE A 157 -0.99 2.11 7.98
CA ILE A 157 -1.51 2.60 6.69
C ILE A 157 -2.96 2.17 6.49
N SER A 158 -3.28 0.92 6.80
CA SER A 158 -4.64 0.44 6.62
C SER A 158 -5.62 0.92 7.69
N ALA A 159 -5.13 1.35 8.87
CA ALA A 159 -5.94 2.05 9.86
C ALA A 159 -6.16 3.53 9.48
N LEU A 160 -5.23 4.15 8.76
CA LEU A 160 -5.38 5.49 8.19
C LEU A 160 -6.48 5.53 7.12
N LEU A 161 -6.66 4.48 6.32
CA LEU A 161 -7.69 4.40 5.27
C LEU A 161 -9.13 4.68 5.77
N PRO A 162 -9.69 3.95 6.76
CA PRO A 162 -11.03 4.24 7.26
C PRO A 162 -11.09 5.61 7.96
N VAL A 163 -10.00 6.08 8.57
CA VAL A 163 -9.94 7.42 9.17
C VAL A 163 -10.09 8.50 8.10
N THR A 164 -9.42 8.34 6.94
CA THR A 164 -9.54 9.28 5.82
C THR A 164 -10.95 9.29 5.22
N GLU A 165 -11.60 8.13 5.12
CA GLU A 165 -12.99 8.03 4.66
C GLU A 165 -13.96 8.74 5.62
N VAL A 166 -13.83 8.51 6.92
CA VAL A 166 -14.66 9.21 7.93
C VAL A 166 -14.43 10.72 7.89
N LEU A 167 -13.17 11.14 7.76
CA LEU A 167 -12.83 12.56 7.66
C LEU A 167 -13.42 13.18 6.38
N ALA A 168 -13.42 12.44 5.27
CA ALA A 168 -14.05 12.89 4.04
C ALA A 168 -15.55 13.15 4.22
N VAL A 169 -16.26 12.23 4.89
CA VAL A 169 -17.69 12.39 5.20
C VAL A 169 -17.94 13.58 6.13
N VAL A 170 -17.14 13.73 7.19
CA VAL A 170 -17.35 14.79 8.19
C VAL A 170 -17.02 16.18 7.63
N CYS A 171 -15.90 16.31 6.91
CA CYS A 171 -15.44 17.60 6.38
C CYS A 171 -16.17 18.02 5.11
N PHE A 172 -16.39 17.09 4.16
CA PHE A 172 -17.00 17.42 2.87
C PHE A 172 -18.52 17.18 2.84
N ARG A 173 -19.11 16.65 3.93
CA ARG A 173 -20.53 16.31 4.04
C ARG A 173 -21.02 15.48 2.85
N GLU A 174 -20.18 14.57 2.38
CA GLU A 174 -20.49 13.72 1.25
C GLU A 174 -21.68 12.81 1.59
N LYS A 175 -22.58 12.58 0.63
CA LYS A 175 -23.69 11.64 0.81
C LYS A 175 -23.12 10.22 0.91
N PHE A 176 -22.87 9.77 2.14
CA PHE A 176 -22.35 8.43 2.39
C PHE A 176 -23.45 7.40 2.18
N GLN A 177 -23.51 6.87 0.95
CA GLN A 177 -24.48 5.85 0.59
C GLN A 177 -24.16 4.53 1.31
N VAL A 178 -25.20 3.74 1.62
CA VAL A 178 -25.14 2.52 2.44
C VAL A 178 -24.09 1.54 1.90
N GLU A 179 -23.89 1.50 0.60
CA GLU A 179 -22.97 0.63 -0.13
C GLU A 179 -21.50 1.01 0.08
N LYS A 180 -21.18 2.31 0.17
CA LYS A 180 -19.84 2.77 0.59
C LYS A 180 -19.57 2.33 2.03
N GLY A 181 -20.59 2.36 2.88
CA GLY A 181 -20.53 1.84 4.25
C GLY A 181 -20.34 0.32 4.33
N VAL A 182 -21.05 -0.45 3.50
CA VAL A 182 -20.91 -1.91 3.42
C VAL A 182 -19.53 -2.30 2.89
N ALA A 183 -19.03 -1.61 1.85
CA ALA A 183 -17.67 -1.81 1.34
C ALA A 183 -16.61 -1.50 2.41
N LEU A 184 -16.78 -0.40 3.14
CA LEU A 184 -15.88 0.00 4.23
C LEU A 184 -15.90 -1.00 5.40
N LEU A 185 -17.08 -1.53 5.75
CA LEU A 185 -17.23 -2.58 6.77
C LEU A 185 -16.56 -3.89 6.33
N LEU A 186 -16.75 -4.30 5.07
CA LEU A 186 -16.12 -5.50 4.50
C LEU A 186 -14.59 -5.36 4.46
N SER A 187 -14.07 -4.18 4.09
CA SER A 187 -12.63 -3.92 4.11
C SER A 187 -12.07 -3.93 5.53
N LEU A 188 -12.78 -3.32 6.48
CA LEU A 188 -12.38 -3.33 7.89
C LEU A 188 -12.39 -4.75 8.48
N TRP A 189 -13.40 -5.55 8.15
CA TRP A 189 -13.48 -6.94 8.57
C TRP A 189 -12.39 -7.81 7.96
N GLY A 190 -12.12 -7.64 6.65
CA GLY A 190 -11.02 -8.32 5.96
C GLY A 190 -9.67 -7.99 6.60
N PHE A 191 -9.46 -6.71 6.89
CA PHE A 191 -8.26 -6.23 7.57
C PHE A 191 -8.09 -6.83 8.98
N VAL A 192 -9.14 -6.78 9.81
CA VAL A 192 -9.12 -7.36 11.17
C VAL A 192 -8.89 -8.87 11.11
N SER A 193 -9.49 -9.58 10.14
CA SER A 193 -9.29 -11.02 9.95
C SER A 193 -7.84 -11.37 9.61
N TYR A 194 -7.21 -10.62 8.69
CA TYR A 194 -5.80 -10.80 8.34
C TYR A 194 -4.89 -10.61 9.55
N PHE A 195 -5.09 -9.52 10.29
CA PHE A 195 -4.27 -9.22 11.47
C PHE A 195 -4.43 -10.23 12.59
N TYR A 196 -5.65 -10.65 12.87
CA TYR A 196 -5.91 -11.71 13.85
C TYR A 196 -5.19 -13.02 13.48
N GLY A 197 -5.19 -13.37 12.20
CA GLY A 197 -4.46 -14.53 11.66
C GLY A 197 -2.94 -14.42 11.86
N GLU A 198 -2.37 -13.27 11.52
CA GLU A 198 -0.94 -12.97 11.69
C GLU A 198 -0.51 -13.02 13.18
N PHE A 199 -1.26 -12.37 14.08
CA PHE A 199 -0.95 -12.41 15.52
C PHE A 199 -1.01 -13.83 16.10
N LYS A 200 -1.98 -14.65 15.67
CA LYS A 200 -2.12 -16.04 16.13
C LYS A 200 -1.05 -16.96 15.56
N SER A 201 -0.61 -16.73 14.31
CA SER A 201 0.51 -17.45 13.71
C SER A 201 1.85 -17.05 14.33
N GLY A 202 2.08 -15.76 14.56
CA GLY A 202 3.27 -15.24 15.24
C GLY A 202 3.43 -15.84 16.65
N LYS A 203 2.35 -15.86 17.45
CA LYS A 203 2.35 -16.53 18.77
C LYS A 203 2.64 -18.04 18.70
N ARG A 204 2.17 -18.73 17.66
CA ARG A 204 2.45 -20.17 17.46
C ARG A 204 3.90 -20.45 17.04
N ILE A 205 4.50 -19.57 16.24
CA ILE A 205 5.91 -19.69 15.84
C ILE A 205 6.81 -19.46 17.06
N ILE A 206 6.55 -18.41 17.86
CA ILE A 206 7.30 -18.13 19.09
C ILE A 206 7.21 -19.30 20.06
N ASN A 207 6.02 -19.86 20.29
CA ASN A 207 5.85 -21.03 21.16
C ASN A 207 6.57 -22.27 20.62
N LYS A 208 6.58 -22.52 19.29
CA LYS A 208 7.32 -23.64 18.70
C LYS A 208 8.83 -23.47 18.82
N THR A 209 9.35 -22.26 18.60
CA THR A 209 10.79 -21.97 18.74
C THR A 209 11.25 -22.14 20.18
N GLN A 210 10.45 -21.69 21.16
CA GLN A 210 10.74 -21.89 22.59
C GLN A 210 10.68 -23.38 23.00
N LEU A 211 9.76 -24.15 22.43
CA LEU A 211 9.65 -25.59 22.71
C LEU A 211 10.83 -26.38 22.11
N GLN A 212 11.33 -25.96 20.95
CA GLN A 212 12.50 -26.57 20.30
C GLN A 212 13.83 -26.21 20.99
N GLU A 213 13.94 -25.04 21.64
CA GLU A 213 15.11 -24.65 22.44
C GLU A 213 15.17 -25.39 23.78
N THR A 214 14.01 -25.80 24.31
CA THR A 214 13.90 -26.57 25.57
C THR A 214 14.17 -28.08 25.37
N GLU A 215 14.07 -28.59 24.14
CA GLU A 215 14.27 -30.02 23.80
C GLU A 215 15.64 -30.33 23.18
N LEU A 216 16.59 -29.38 23.19
CA LEU A 216 17.97 -29.64 22.79
C LEU A 216 18.70 -30.35 23.95
N PRO A 217 19.25 -31.56 23.76
CA PRO A 217 19.95 -32.26 24.83
C PRO A 217 21.17 -31.44 25.28
N PRO A 218 21.51 -31.44 26.58
CA PRO A 218 22.69 -30.74 27.06
C PRO A 218 23.91 -31.23 26.28
N LEU A 219 24.64 -30.29 25.67
CA LEU A 219 25.94 -30.56 25.07
C LEU A 219 26.80 -31.35 26.07
N PRO A 220 27.43 -32.47 25.67
CA PRO A 220 28.37 -33.13 26.55
C PRO A 220 29.51 -32.16 26.82
N VAL A 221 29.54 -31.61 28.03
CA VAL A 221 30.71 -30.91 28.55
C VAL A 221 31.79 -31.97 28.66
N SER A 222 32.64 -32.06 27.64
CA SER A 222 33.87 -32.82 27.72
C SER A 222 34.78 -32.13 28.75
N VAL A 223 34.61 -32.52 30.01
CA VAL A 223 35.59 -32.29 31.06
C VAL A 223 36.79 -33.18 30.70
N SER A 224 37.70 -32.68 29.87
CA SER A 224 39.06 -33.20 29.86
C SER A 224 39.81 -32.47 30.97
N ALA A 225 40.09 -33.23 32.02
CA ALA A 225 40.79 -32.81 33.20
C ALA A 225 42.24 -32.39 32.91
N VAL A 226 42.71 -31.52 33.79
CA VAL A 226 44.08 -31.13 34.12
C VAL A 226 45.11 -32.25 33.95
N ALA A 227 46.20 -31.94 33.24
CA ALA A 227 47.58 -32.22 33.63
C ALA A 227 48.52 -31.23 32.93
#